data_AF-A0A7W1A3Q6-F1
#
_entry.id   AF-A0A7W1A3Q6-F1
#
_cell.length_a   1.000
_cell.length_b   1.000
_cell.length_c   1.000
_cell.angle_alpha   90.00
_cell.angle_beta   90.00
_cell.angle_gamma   90.00
#
_symmetry.space_group_name_H-M   'P 1'
#
loop_
_entity.id
_entity.type
_entity.pdbx_description
1 polymer ?
#
loop_
_entity_poly.entity_id
_entity_poly.type
_entity_poly.pdbx_seq_one_letter_code
_entity_poly.pdbx_strand_id
1 'polypeptide(L)'
;MAARCVNKREITSLDQLTPVQCEQLQLAGKAYDGEDRPVADRLAGDGTEEVEGSFQGSCDFWEIVDGDQPLYDAWMIMNDSGSIFRARTTEEVAGIVQCGLECADPAIRREIGMAMVEAELLPQGDSAYQEFAAELAKRDS
;
A
#
# COMPACT_ATOMS: atom_id res chain seq x y z
N MET A 1 -3.18 4.87 -21.20
CA MET A 1 -3.50 3.89 -20.16
C MET A 1 -2.47 4.13 -19.06
N ALA A 2 -2.97 4.34 -17.84
CA ALA A 2 -2.24 4.89 -16.70
C ALA A 2 -2.65 4.18 -15.41
N ALA A 3 -1.67 3.96 -14.53
CA ALA A 3 -1.88 3.33 -13.24
C ALA A 3 -2.81 4.17 -12.34
N ARG A 4 -3.75 3.50 -11.66
CA ARG A 4 -4.71 4.07 -10.70
C ARG A 4 -4.91 3.12 -9.53
N CYS A 5 -5.08 3.67 -8.32
CA CYS A 5 -5.49 2.86 -7.16
C CYS A 5 -7.02 2.67 -7.20
N VAL A 6 -7.47 1.43 -7.00
CA VAL A 6 -8.88 1.04 -7.02
C VAL A 6 -9.15 0.01 -5.91
N ASN A 7 -10.44 -0.29 -5.71
CA ASN A 7 -10.89 -1.38 -4.84
C ASN A 7 -10.32 -1.31 -3.41
N LYS A 8 -10.29 -0.10 -2.81
CA LYS A 8 -9.92 0.08 -1.40
C LYS A 8 -10.70 -0.89 -0.52
N ARG A 9 -10.00 -1.62 0.34
CA ARG A 9 -10.59 -2.46 1.39
C ARG A 9 -9.85 -2.25 2.69
N GLU A 10 -10.58 -1.92 3.74
CA GLU A 10 -10.06 -2.03 5.10
C GLU A 10 -10.00 -3.52 5.49
N ILE A 11 -8.83 -3.96 5.97
CA ILE A 11 -8.55 -5.33 6.35
C ILE A 11 -8.60 -5.45 7.87
N THR A 12 -9.62 -6.13 8.36
CA THR A 12 -9.90 -6.31 9.79
C THR A 12 -9.91 -7.78 10.20
N SER A 13 -9.93 -8.72 9.25
CA SER A 13 -9.95 -10.16 9.52
C SER A 13 -9.35 -11.02 8.40
N LEU A 14 -8.91 -12.23 8.75
CA LEU A 14 -8.25 -13.17 7.84
C LEU A 14 -9.11 -13.67 6.68
N ASP A 15 -10.42 -13.76 6.88
CA ASP A 15 -11.37 -14.25 5.87
C ASP A 15 -11.54 -13.28 4.68
N GLN A 16 -11.06 -12.04 4.82
CA GLN A 16 -11.01 -11.06 3.72
C GLN A 16 -9.81 -11.27 2.79
N LEU A 17 -8.87 -12.15 3.16
CA LEU A 17 -7.58 -12.29 2.51
C LEU A 17 -7.47 -13.58 1.70
N THR A 18 -6.88 -13.45 0.52
CA THR A 18 -6.37 -14.60 -0.22
C THR A 18 -5.07 -15.11 0.40
N PRO A 19 -4.62 -16.35 0.11
CA PRO A 19 -3.36 -16.86 0.63
C PRO A 19 -2.14 -15.97 0.33
N VAL A 20 -2.06 -15.40 -0.88
CA VAL A 20 -0.96 -14.50 -1.24
C VAL A 20 -1.03 -13.17 -0.48
N GLN A 21 -2.23 -12.65 -0.23
CA GLN A 21 -2.42 -11.43 0.57
C GLN A 21 -2.05 -11.65 2.03
N CYS A 22 -2.28 -12.85 2.58
CA CYS A 22 -1.74 -13.20 3.90
C CYS A 22 -0.21 -13.10 3.91
N GLU A 23 0.47 -13.71 2.93
CA GLU A 23 1.93 -13.65 2.85
C GLU A 23 2.44 -12.21 2.68
N GLN A 24 1.81 -11.41 1.81
CA GLN A 24 2.15 -10.00 1.64
C GLN A 24 1.98 -9.20 2.93
N LEU A 25 0.87 -9.36 3.67
CA LEU A 25 0.63 -8.62 4.90
C LEU A 25 1.62 -9.01 6.01
N GLN A 26 2.02 -10.28 6.08
CA GLN A 26 3.09 -10.72 6.97
C GLN A 26 4.43 -10.03 6.61
N LEU A 27 4.77 -9.99 5.32
CA LEU A 27 5.99 -9.33 4.83
C LEU A 27 5.97 -7.81 5.07
N ALA A 28 4.88 -7.13 4.72
CA ALA A 28 4.70 -5.71 4.92
C ALA A 28 4.78 -5.34 6.41
N GLY A 29 4.15 -6.15 7.26
CA GLY A 29 4.24 -5.97 8.69
C GLY A 29 5.67 -6.15 9.22
N LYS A 30 6.39 -7.17 8.74
CA LYS A 30 7.80 -7.37 9.10
C LYS A 30 8.69 -6.23 8.63
N ALA A 31 8.41 -5.63 7.47
CA ALA A 31 9.11 -4.43 7.00
C ALA A 31 8.83 -3.22 7.90
N TYR A 32 7.61 -3.13 8.45
CA TYR A 32 7.18 -2.05 9.34
C TYR A 32 7.82 -2.12 10.75
N ASP A 33 7.71 -3.26 11.43
CA ASP A 33 8.12 -3.42 12.84
C ASP A 33 9.40 -4.24 13.05
N GLY A 34 9.89 -4.92 12.01
CA GLY A 34 11.03 -5.83 12.08
C GLY A 34 10.70 -7.23 12.60
N GLU A 35 9.45 -7.51 12.96
CA GLU A 35 9.03 -8.78 13.58
C GLU A 35 8.36 -9.72 12.57
N ASP A 36 8.71 -11.00 12.61
CA ASP A 36 8.11 -12.02 11.75
C ASP A 36 6.89 -12.65 12.43
N ARG A 37 5.78 -11.91 12.45
CA ARG A 37 4.53 -12.33 13.09
C ARG A 37 3.52 -12.90 12.09
N PRO A 38 2.80 -13.98 12.42
CA PRO A 38 1.67 -14.47 11.64
C PRO A 38 0.60 -13.38 11.44
N VAL A 39 -0.09 -13.42 10.29
CA VAL A 39 -1.15 -12.45 9.97
C VAL A 39 -2.29 -12.46 11.00
N ALA A 40 -2.61 -13.63 11.56
CA ALA A 40 -3.61 -13.76 12.62
C ALA A 40 -3.30 -12.85 13.82
N ASP A 41 -2.02 -12.74 14.17
CA ASP A 41 -1.56 -11.91 15.27
C ASP A 41 -1.51 -10.43 14.88
N ARG A 42 -1.23 -10.13 13.60
CA ARG A 42 -1.24 -8.77 13.05
C ARG A 42 -2.65 -8.20 12.91
N LEU A 43 -3.67 -9.04 12.86
CA LEU A 43 -5.08 -8.65 12.84
C LEU A 43 -5.80 -9.03 14.14
N ALA A 44 -5.04 -9.29 15.21
CA ALA A 44 -5.60 -9.65 16.50
C ALA A 44 -6.36 -8.46 17.10
N GLY A 45 -7.57 -8.74 17.59
CA GLY A 45 -8.46 -7.77 18.22
C GLY A 45 -9.91 -8.08 17.87
N ASP A 46 -10.83 -7.58 18.67
CA ASP A 46 -12.28 -7.74 18.48
C ASP A 46 -12.96 -6.45 17.99
N GLY A 47 -12.15 -5.47 17.56
CA GLY A 47 -12.61 -4.15 17.15
C GLY A 47 -13.05 -3.25 18.32
N THR A 48 -12.92 -3.68 19.58
CA THR A 48 -13.32 -2.89 20.76
C THR A 48 -12.16 -2.50 21.67
N GLU A 49 -11.04 -3.22 21.62
CA GLU A 49 -9.80 -2.88 22.32
C GLU A 49 -8.63 -2.76 21.34
N GLU A 50 -7.85 -1.67 21.45
CA GLU A 50 -6.60 -1.52 20.72
C GLU A 50 -5.59 -2.55 21.23
N VAL A 51 -5.21 -3.50 20.39
CA VAL A 51 -4.16 -4.47 20.68
C VAL A 51 -2.83 -3.89 20.18
N GLU A 52 -1.85 -3.76 21.07
CA GLU A 52 -0.53 -3.23 20.73
C GLU A 52 0.11 -4.04 19.60
N GLY A 53 0.55 -3.34 18.54
CA GLY A 53 1.14 -3.95 17.35
C GLY A 53 0.15 -4.71 16.44
N SER A 54 -1.15 -4.55 16.64
CA SER A 54 -2.18 -4.96 15.68
C SER A 54 -2.40 -3.87 14.63
N PHE A 55 -2.69 -4.29 13.41
CA PHE A 55 -3.07 -3.45 12.29
C PHE A 55 -4.59 -3.45 12.06
N GLN A 56 -5.36 -4.14 12.92
CA GLN A 56 -6.82 -4.12 12.81
C GLN A 56 -7.35 -2.69 12.95
N GLY A 57 -8.16 -2.25 12.00
CA GLY A 57 -8.70 -0.88 11.98
C GLY A 57 -7.75 0.18 11.42
N SER A 58 -6.54 -0.21 11.01
CA SER A 58 -5.50 0.68 10.49
C SER A 58 -4.72 0.09 9.31
N CYS A 59 -5.29 -0.92 8.65
CA CYS A 59 -4.71 -1.58 7.49
C CYS A 59 -5.66 -1.49 6.29
N ASP A 60 -5.25 -0.77 5.25
CA ASP A 60 -5.95 -0.70 3.99
C ASP A 60 -5.20 -1.46 2.89
N PHE A 61 -5.95 -2.19 2.07
CA PHE A 61 -5.48 -2.80 0.83
C PHE A 61 -6.03 -2.05 -0.37
N TRP A 62 -5.18 -1.80 -1.35
CA TRP A 62 -5.52 -1.21 -2.64
C TRP A 62 -4.98 -2.07 -3.79
N GLU A 63 -5.73 -2.13 -4.88
CA GLU A 63 -5.22 -2.64 -6.15
C GLU A 63 -4.73 -1.46 -7.00
N ILE A 64 -3.53 -1.55 -7.55
CA ILE A 64 -3.05 -0.60 -8.56
C ILE A 64 -3.17 -1.25 -9.92
N VAL A 65 -3.98 -0.65 -10.79
CA VAL A 65 -4.32 -1.21 -12.11
C VAL A 65 -3.99 -0.23 -13.23
N ASP A 66 -3.61 -0.73 -14.40
CA ASP A 66 -3.66 0.02 -15.66
C ASP A 66 -4.83 -0.48 -16.52
N GLY A 67 -5.88 0.34 -16.63
CA GLY A 67 -7.16 -0.08 -17.18
C GLY A 67 -7.78 -1.18 -16.32
N ASP A 68 -7.85 -2.40 -16.87
CA ASP A 68 -8.32 -3.62 -16.19
C ASP A 68 -7.17 -4.57 -15.82
N GLN A 69 -5.93 -4.21 -16.13
CA GLN A 69 -4.76 -5.02 -15.83
C GLN A 69 -4.25 -4.71 -14.41
N PRO A 70 -4.23 -5.69 -13.48
CA PRO A 70 -3.62 -5.50 -12.18
C PRO A 70 -2.09 -5.44 -12.32
N LEU A 71 -1.50 -4.38 -11.78
CA LEU A 71 -0.06 -4.13 -11.77
C LEU A 71 0.54 -4.43 -10.40
N TYR A 72 -0.06 -3.86 -9.35
CA TYR A 72 0.45 -3.96 -7.98
C TYR A 72 -0.65 -4.16 -6.95
N ASP A 73 -0.24 -4.72 -5.81
CA ASP A 73 -1.01 -4.80 -4.58
C ASP A 73 -0.36 -3.86 -3.56
N ALA A 74 -1.10 -2.87 -3.05
CA ALA A 74 -0.59 -1.86 -2.13
C ALA A 74 -1.22 -2.00 -0.74
N TRP A 75 -0.37 -2.15 0.27
CA TRP A 75 -0.75 -2.21 1.67
C TRP A 75 -0.42 -0.89 2.35
N MET A 76 -1.41 -0.24 2.93
CA MET A 76 -1.24 0.95 3.77
C MET A 76 -1.48 0.56 5.23
N ILE A 77 -0.48 0.76 6.07
CA ILE A 77 -0.46 0.46 7.50
C ILE A 77 -0.35 1.79 8.24
N MET A 78 -1.22 2.02 9.22
CA MET A 78 -1.28 3.26 10.01
C MET A 78 -1.38 4.54 9.17
N ASN A 79 -1.97 4.43 7.97
CA ASN A 79 -2.18 5.49 6.97
C ASN A 79 -0.93 6.07 6.30
N ASP A 80 0.27 5.91 6.87
CA ASP A 80 1.48 6.57 6.40
C ASP A 80 2.62 5.63 6.05
N SER A 81 2.45 4.32 6.27
CA SER A 81 3.51 3.33 6.06
C SER A 81 2.96 2.16 5.26
N GLY A 82 3.81 1.30 4.72
CA GLY A 82 3.31 0.20 3.90
C GLY A 82 4.31 -0.43 2.97
N SER A 83 3.82 -1.38 2.17
CA SER A 83 4.58 -2.07 1.13
C SER A 83 3.71 -2.25 -0.11
N ILE A 84 4.35 -2.22 -1.27
CA ILE A 84 3.73 -2.44 -2.57
C ILE A 84 4.41 -3.62 -3.24
N PHE A 85 3.60 -4.59 -3.66
CA PHE A 85 4.04 -5.83 -4.29
C PHE A 85 3.58 -5.88 -5.74
N ARG A 86 4.27 -6.63 -6.61
CA ARG A 86 3.67 -7.00 -7.90
C ARG A 86 2.38 -7.76 -7.65
N ALA A 87 1.34 -7.40 -8.40
CA ALA A 87 0.00 -7.91 -8.17
C ALA A 87 -0.02 -9.43 -8.09
N ARG A 88 -0.65 -9.94 -7.03
CA ARG A 88 -0.86 -11.38 -6.75
C ARG A 88 0.44 -12.17 -6.58
N THR A 89 1.52 -11.51 -6.15
CA THR A 89 2.80 -12.13 -5.81
C THR A 89 3.34 -11.58 -4.50
N THR A 90 4.42 -12.16 -3.99
CA THR A 90 5.14 -11.64 -2.82
C THR A 90 6.40 -10.84 -3.19
N GLU A 91 6.56 -10.45 -4.46
CA GLU A 91 7.69 -9.63 -4.91
C GLU A 91 7.42 -8.16 -4.57
N GLU A 92 8.06 -7.65 -3.51
CA GLU A 92 7.99 -6.25 -3.13
C GLU A 92 8.76 -5.38 -4.15
N VAL A 93 8.12 -4.31 -4.61
CA VAL A 93 8.69 -3.37 -5.60
C VAL A 93 8.90 -1.96 -5.04
N ALA A 94 8.19 -1.62 -3.97
CA ALA A 94 8.34 -0.34 -3.28
C ALA A 94 7.88 -0.44 -1.82
N GLY A 95 8.48 0.38 -0.97
CA GLY A 95 8.05 0.62 0.41
C GLY A 95 7.41 2.01 0.56
N ILE A 96 6.59 2.16 1.58
CA ILE A 96 6.02 3.44 2.00
C ILE A 96 6.48 3.69 3.44
N VAL A 97 7.16 4.82 3.67
CA VAL A 97 7.67 5.23 4.98
C VAL A 97 7.29 6.69 5.21
N GLN A 98 6.41 6.95 6.19
CA GLN A 98 5.93 8.30 6.51
C GLN A 98 5.43 9.08 5.28
N CYS A 99 4.58 8.43 4.48
CA CYS A 99 4.05 8.87 3.18
C CYS A 99 5.09 9.02 2.06
N GLY A 100 6.37 8.73 2.31
CA GLY A 100 7.42 8.69 1.29
C GLY A 100 7.40 7.38 0.53
N LEU A 101 7.38 7.44 -0.80
CA LEU A 101 7.49 6.27 -1.67
C LEU A 101 8.97 5.94 -1.95
N GLU A 102 9.45 4.85 -1.35
CA GLU A 102 10.79 4.31 -1.54
C GLU A 102 10.76 3.21 -2.61
N CYS A 103 11.29 3.51 -3.79
CA CYS A 103 11.35 2.55 -4.90
C CYS A 103 12.64 2.75 -5.69
N ALA A 104 13.38 1.66 -5.90
CA ALA A 104 14.67 1.70 -6.59
C ALA A 104 14.54 1.93 -8.10
N ASP A 105 13.43 1.49 -8.70
CA ASP A 105 13.15 1.72 -10.11
C ASP A 105 12.41 3.05 -10.29
N PRO A 106 13.02 4.06 -10.93
CA PRO A 106 12.40 5.37 -11.08
C PRO A 106 11.15 5.35 -11.97
N ALA A 107 11.02 4.39 -12.89
CA ALA A 107 9.84 4.26 -13.73
C ALA A 107 8.66 3.73 -12.93
N ILE A 108 8.87 2.67 -12.15
CA ILE A 108 7.86 2.11 -11.23
C ILE A 108 7.49 3.15 -10.17
N ARG A 109 8.48 3.83 -9.57
CA ARG A 109 8.27 4.90 -8.59
C ARG A 109 7.34 5.98 -9.13
N ARG A 110 7.61 6.45 -10.35
CA ARG A 110 6.80 7.47 -11.01
C ARG A 110 5.38 6.99 -11.28
N GLU A 111 5.24 5.78 -11.80
CA GLU A 111 3.94 5.17 -12.11
C GLU A 111 3.05 5.06 -10.86
N ILE A 112 3.57 4.43 -9.81
CA ILE A 112 2.88 4.28 -8.52
C ILE A 112 2.60 5.65 -7.90
N GLY A 113 3.59 6.54 -7.87
CA GLY A 113 3.47 7.85 -7.23
C GLY A 113 2.35 8.69 -7.81
N MET A 114 2.18 8.70 -9.15
CA MET A 114 1.04 9.37 -9.78
C MET A 114 -0.30 8.75 -9.39
N ALA A 115 -0.39 7.42 -9.33
CA ALA A 115 -1.61 6.71 -8.90
C ALA A 115 -1.97 7.06 -7.44
N MET A 116 -0.97 7.19 -6.56
CA MET A 116 -1.17 7.58 -5.16
C MET A 116 -1.64 9.04 -5.02
N VAL A 117 -1.18 9.95 -5.87
CA VAL A 117 -1.71 11.33 -5.91
C VAL A 117 -3.19 11.35 -6.29
N GLU A 118 -3.57 10.63 -7.35
CA GLU A 118 -4.98 10.55 -7.78
C GLU A 118 -5.89 9.95 -6.70
N ALA A 119 -5.34 9.04 -5.88
CA ALA A 119 -6.05 8.39 -4.79
C ALA A 119 -5.98 9.15 -3.44
N GLU A 120 -5.38 10.34 -3.43
CA GLU A 120 -5.19 11.17 -2.22
C GLU A 120 -4.42 10.45 -1.08
N LEU A 121 -3.54 9.51 -1.44
CA LEU A 121 -2.72 8.73 -0.49
C LEU A 121 -1.43 9.45 -0.06
N LEU A 122 -1.11 10.58 -0.68
CA LEU A 122 0.05 11.40 -0.36
C LEU A 122 -0.40 12.75 0.24
N PRO A 123 0.19 13.22 1.35
CA PRO A 123 -0.11 14.53 1.90
C PRO A 123 0.24 15.64 0.92
N GLN A 124 -0.69 16.57 0.67
CA GLN A 124 -0.50 17.65 -0.32
C GLN A 124 0.70 18.57 -0.03
N GLY A 125 1.10 18.67 1.25
CA GLY A 125 2.26 19.45 1.68
C GLY A 125 3.60 18.75 1.47
N ASP A 126 3.60 17.46 1.10
CA ASP A 126 4.82 16.68 0.93
C ASP A 126 5.49 16.93 -0.43
N SER A 127 6.82 16.92 -0.45
CA SER A 127 7.60 17.09 -1.68
C SER A 127 7.33 16.01 -2.75
N ALA A 128 7.08 14.76 -2.33
CA ALA A 128 6.74 13.66 -3.22
C ALA A 128 5.37 13.88 -3.86
N TYR A 129 4.38 14.40 -3.12
CA TYR A 129 3.10 14.80 -3.69
C TYR A 129 3.31 15.83 -4.81
N GLN A 130 4.07 16.89 -4.54
CA GLN A 130 4.30 17.96 -5.52
C GLN A 130 5.03 17.45 -6.77
N GLU A 131 6.02 16.57 -6.59
CA GLU A 131 6.74 15.90 -7.67
C GLU A 131 5.76 15.11 -8.57
N PHE A 132 4.99 14.19 -7.99
CA PHE A 132 4.12 13.30 -8.76
C PHE A 132 2.90 14.04 -9.33
N ALA A 133 2.35 15.02 -8.63
CA ALA A 133 1.26 15.87 -9.13
C ALA A 133 1.72 16.67 -10.36
N ALA A 134 2.96 17.16 -10.39
CA ALA A 134 3.52 17.83 -11.55
C ALA A 134 3.71 16.87 -12.74
N GLU A 135 4.15 15.63 -12.49
CA GLU A 135 4.27 14.62 -13.55
C GLU A 135 2.91 14.17 -14.09
N LEU A 136 1.90 14.07 -13.22
CA LEU A 136 0.52 13.78 -13.58
C LEU A 136 -0.06 14.87 -14.48
N ALA A 137 0.12 16.14 -14.11
CA ALA A 137 -0.35 17.28 -14.92
C ALA A 137 0.28 17.32 -16.33
N LYS A 138 1.54 16.89 -16.49
CA LYS A 138 2.21 16.79 -17.80
C LYS A 138 1.69 15.63 -18.65
N ARG A 139 1.17 14.58 -18.02
CA ARG A 139 0.63 13.40 -18.72
C ARG A 139 -0.73 13.72 -19.34
N ASP A 140 -1.52 14.55 -18.66
CA ASP A 140 -2.90 14.88 -19.04
C ASP A 140 -2.99 16.10 -19.99
N SER A 141 -1.87 16.78 -20.25
CA SER A 141 -1.74 17.91 -21.20
C SER A 141 -1.41 17.46 -22.62
#